data_AF-G8R742-F1
#
_entry.id   AF-G8R742-F1
#
_cell.length_a   1.000
_cell.length_b   1.000
_cell.length_c   1.000
_cell.angle_alpha   90.00
_cell.angle_beta   90.00
_cell.angle_gamma   90.00
#
_symmetry.space_group_name_H-M   'P 1'
#
loop_
_entity.id
_entity.type
_entity.pdbx_description
1 polymer ?
#
loop_
_entity_poly.entity_id
_entity_poly.type
_entity_poly.pdbx_seq_one_letter_code
_entity_poly.pdbx_strand_id
1 'polypeptide(L)'
;MSKEDWYRNTKWNDQIESEFEARLKRSRGNYHKAQYLRIQASYLLDSDIKTLQEKGIEFMERVISDYPEEKSSTIFGNEQLGEYYLKNNSYNKAEKHFRIVVEHYYSKNRSGTTGLADLKLCQVILESEQSEKYDDAYEIATVRFDKTGGDLMMNSDKFYYADLMANLCHKLDRKQEASEFAISALELSKITEPQFNRHKTVGLIKAKSEQLKRLEIIKEKKSLVTTTAINNSGLGAKLKNIFKK
;
A
#
# COMPACT_ATOMS: atom_id res chain seq x y z
N MET A 1 -8.74 -29.50 -3.71
CA MET A 1 -7.81 -29.09 -2.62
C MET A 1 -6.86 -30.25 -2.40
N SER A 2 -5.66 -30.21 -2.99
CA SER A 2 -4.74 -31.36 -2.99
C SER A 2 -3.53 -31.13 -2.08
N LYS A 3 -3.30 -32.06 -1.16
CA LYS A 3 -2.05 -32.40 -0.43
C LYS A 3 -1.14 -31.21 -0.04
N GLU A 4 -1.45 -30.67 1.14
CA GLU A 4 -0.57 -29.93 2.07
C GLU A 4 0.21 -28.73 1.53
N ASP A 5 -0.29 -27.53 1.85
CA ASP A 5 0.35 -26.22 1.68
C ASP A 5 1.61 -26.09 2.57
N TRP A 6 2.65 -26.86 2.28
CA TRP A 6 3.90 -26.94 3.06
C TRP A 6 4.69 -25.64 3.15
N TYR A 7 4.31 -24.60 2.40
CA TYR A 7 4.94 -23.29 2.33
C TYR A 7 4.01 -22.15 2.80
N ARG A 8 2.97 -22.47 3.59
CA ARG A 8 2.02 -21.51 4.17
C ARG A 8 1.86 -21.71 5.69
N ASN A 9 2.95 -22.08 6.36
CA ASN A 9 2.92 -22.39 7.79
C ASN A 9 2.74 -21.11 8.62
N THR A 10 1.82 -21.12 9.57
CA THR A 10 1.60 -20.03 10.55
C THR A 10 2.30 -20.29 11.89
N LYS A 11 2.92 -21.46 12.04
CA LYS A 11 3.80 -21.83 13.15
C LYS A 11 5.17 -22.14 12.59
N TRP A 12 6.21 -21.96 13.40
CA TRP A 12 7.58 -22.22 12.99
C TRP A 12 8.38 -22.86 14.13
N ASN A 13 9.07 -23.95 13.82
CA ASN A 13 10.00 -24.65 14.69
C ASN A 13 11.03 -25.41 13.82
N ASP A 14 12.06 -25.96 14.44
CA ASP A 14 13.18 -26.62 13.75
C ASP A 14 12.74 -27.76 12.82
N GLN A 15 11.68 -28.50 13.17
CA GLN A 15 11.15 -29.57 12.35
C GLN A 15 10.48 -29.03 11.08
N ILE A 16 9.64 -28.00 11.22
CA ILE A 16 8.98 -27.32 10.09
C ILE A 16 10.04 -26.68 9.19
N GLU A 17 11.04 -26.02 9.76
CA GLU A 17 12.13 -25.40 9.01
C GLU A 17 12.93 -26.43 8.21
N SER A 18 13.32 -27.53 8.84
CA SER A 18 14.06 -28.61 8.17
C SER A 18 13.27 -29.21 7.00
N GLU A 19 11.97 -29.43 7.18
CA GLU A 19 11.11 -29.97 6.14
C GLU A 19 10.89 -28.95 4.99
N PHE A 20 10.66 -27.69 5.34
CA PHE A 20 10.50 -26.59 4.40
C PHE A 20 11.75 -26.46 3.52
N GLU A 21 12.94 -26.40 4.11
CA GLU A 21 14.20 -26.27 3.37
C GLU A 21 14.47 -27.49 2.48
N ALA A 22 14.17 -28.71 2.96
CA ALA A 22 14.32 -29.92 2.15
C ALA A 22 13.37 -29.94 0.93
N ARG A 23 12.16 -29.40 1.06
CA ARG A 23 11.20 -29.24 -0.05
C ARG A 23 11.59 -28.08 -0.98
N LEU A 24 12.04 -26.96 -0.42
CA LEU A 24 12.52 -25.80 -1.17
C LEU A 24 13.72 -26.17 -2.05
N LYS A 25 14.71 -26.89 -1.49
CA LYS A 25 15.89 -27.36 -2.23
C LYS A 25 15.53 -28.23 -3.44
N ARG A 26 14.51 -29.08 -3.31
CA ARG A 26 14.01 -29.98 -4.36
C ARG A 26 13.09 -29.29 -5.38
N SER A 27 12.59 -28.09 -5.07
CA SER A 27 11.72 -27.34 -5.97
C SER A 27 12.46 -26.94 -7.24
N ARG A 28 11.76 -26.94 -8.38
CA ARG A 28 12.37 -26.74 -9.69
C ARG A 28 12.63 -25.25 -9.96
N GLY A 29 13.85 -24.89 -10.31
CA GLY A 29 14.19 -23.53 -10.76
C GLY A 29 14.08 -22.45 -9.67
N ASN A 30 14.63 -21.28 -9.98
CA ASN A 30 14.68 -20.15 -9.05
C ASN A 30 13.30 -19.51 -8.87
N TYR A 31 12.52 -19.40 -9.94
CA TYR A 31 11.14 -18.92 -9.91
C TYR A 31 10.29 -19.54 -8.80
N HIS A 32 10.18 -20.88 -8.76
CA HIS A 32 9.36 -21.56 -7.76
C HIS A 32 9.94 -21.42 -6.35
N LYS A 33 11.27 -21.49 -6.20
CA LYS A 33 11.93 -21.33 -4.90
C LYS A 33 11.69 -19.94 -4.32
N ALA A 34 11.91 -18.89 -5.11
CA ALA A 34 11.66 -17.52 -4.70
C ALA A 34 10.17 -17.31 -4.34
N GLN A 35 9.25 -17.87 -5.13
CA GLN A 35 7.82 -17.77 -4.87
C GLN A 35 7.43 -18.47 -3.56
N TYR A 36 7.85 -19.71 -3.32
CA TYR A 36 7.51 -20.43 -2.09
C TYR A 36 8.11 -19.79 -0.86
N LEU A 37 9.37 -19.34 -0.94
CA LEU A 37 10.04 -18.63 0.15
C LEU A 37 9.33 -17.32 0.48
N ARG A 38 8.94 -16.53 -0.52
CA ARG A 38 8.18 -15.29 -0.33
C ARG A 38 6.82 -15.55 0.32
N ILE A 39 6.09 -16.58 -0.15
CA ILE A 39 4.79 -16.92 0.42
C ILE A 39 4.97 -17.36 1.87
N GLN A 40 5.91 -18.24 2.19
CA GLN A 40 6.16 -18.64 3.58
C GLN A 40 6.55 -17.44 4.45
N ALA A 41 7.41 -16.55 3.94
CA ALA A 41 7.80 -15.32 4.62
C ALA A 41 6.57 -14.45 4.97
N SER A 42 5.64 -14.25 4.04
CA SER A 42 4.46 -13.40 4.30
C SER A 42 3.55 -13.96 5.40
N TYR A 43 3.37 -15.29 5.46
CA TYR A 43 2.60 -15.92 6.54
C TYR A 43 3.25 -15.72 7.92
N LEU A 44 4.58 -15.69 7.98
CA LEU A 44 5.32 -15.44 9.23
C LEU A 44 5.31 -13.96 9.61
N LEU A 45 5.41 -13.05 8.65
CA LEU A 45 5.30 -11.59 8.86
C LEU A 45 3.93 -11.17 9.41
N ASP A 46 2.86 -11.87 9.00
CA ASP A 46 1.48 -11.61 9.45
C ASP A 46 1.18 -12.15 10.86
N SER A 47 2.12 -12.88 11.48
CA SER A 47 1.98 -13.38 12.85
C SER A 47 2.01 -12.26 13.88
N ASP A 48 1.35 -12.45 15.03
CA ASP A 48 1.51 -11.59 16.22
C ASP A 48 2.73 -11.97 17.08
N ILE A 49 3.46 -13.04 16.73
CA ILE A 49 4.63 -13.52 17.47
C ILE A 49 5.90 -12.94 16.85
N LYS A 50 6.62 -12.11 17.62
CA LYS A 50 7.81 -11.38 17.16
C LYS A 50 8.89 -12.30 16.55
N THR A 51 9.18 -13.44 17.16
CA THR A 51 10.20 -14.38 16.65
C THR A 51 9.82 -14.99 15.30
N LEU A 52 8.51 -15.16 15.05
CA LEU A 52 8.02 -15.59 13.74
C LEU A 52 8.18 -14.47 12.71
N GLN A 53 7.84 -13.24 13.08
CA GLN A 53 8.06 -12.08 12.21
C GLN A 53 9.55 -11.92 11.84
N GLU A 54 10.47 -12.07 12.80
CA GLU A 54 11.91 -12.02 12.57
C GLU A 54 12.36 -13.06 11.54
N LYS A 55 11.87 -14.30 11.65
CA LYS A 55 12.11 -15.35 10.65
C LYS A 55 11.47 -15.03 9.29
N GLY A 56 10.29 -14.40 9.29
CA GLY A 56 9.64 -13.89 8.08
C GLY A 56 10.48 -12.84 7.36
N ILE A 57 11.10 -11.91 8.10
CA ILE A 57 12.05 -10.93 7.56
C ILE A 57 13.25 -11.65 6.95
N GLU A 58 13.89 -12.57 7.69
CA GLU A 58 15.03 -13.36 7.20
C GLU A 58 14.72 -14.06 5.88
N PHE A 59 13.55 -14.69 5.77
CA PHE A 59 13.13 -15.38 4.55
C PHE A 59 12.89 -14.41 3.39
N MET A 60 12.32 -13.24 3.67
CA MET A 60 12.11 -12.23 2.64
C MET A 60 13.44 -11.62 2.16
N GLU A 61 14.38 -11.39 3.07
CA GLU A 61 15.75 -10.96 2.73
C GLU A 61 16.46 -12.00 1.87
N ARG A 62 16.29 -13.30 2.17
CA ARG A 62 16.77 -14.39 1.32
C ARG A 62 16.12 -14.41 -0.07
N VAL A 63 14.83 -14.09 -0.18
CA VAL A 63 14.19 -13.94 -1.52
C VAL A 63 14.94 -12.89 -2.34
N ILE A 64 15.25 -11.74 -1.74
CA ILE A 64 15.90 -10.60 -2.40
C ILE A 64 17.37 -10.91 -2.72
N SER A 65 18.08 -11.56 -1.80
CA SER A 65 19.51 -11.88 -1.91
C SER A 65 19.79 -13.05 -2.85
N ASP A 66 19.08 -14.17 -2.68
CA ASP A 66 19.43 -15.44 -3.32
C ASP A 66 18.82 -15.56 -4.72
N TYR A 67 17.75 -14.79 -5.00
CA TYR A 67 17.01 -14.83 -6.26
C TYR A 67 16.82 -13.43 -6.87
N PRO A 68 17.87 -12.60 -7.03
CA PRO A 68 17.74 -11.19 -7.45
C PRO A 68 17.14 -11.03 -8.85
N GLU A 69 17.26 -12.04 -9.70
CA GLU A 69 16.71 -12.06 -11.06
C GLU A 69 15.21 -12.41 -11.11
N GLU A 70 14.65 -12.99 -10.05
CA GLU A 70 13.23 -13.34 -9.96
C GLU A 70 12.40 -12.11 -9.58
N LYS A 71 12.34 -11.12 -10.48
CA LYS A 71 11.77 -9.78 -10.22
C LYS A 71 10.35 -9.79 -9.65
N SER A 72 9.49 -10.69 -10.10
CA SER A 72 8.12 -10.82 -9.58
C SER A 72 8.12 -11.11 -8.07
N SER A 73 8.98 -12.01 -7.61
CA SER A 73 9.08 -12.35 -6.18
C SER A 73 9.86 -11.29 -5.39
N THR A 74 10.94 -10.74 -5.95
CA THR A 74 11.78 -9.77 -5.22
C THR A 74 11.14 -8.39 -5.09
N ILE A 75 10.47 -7.89 -6.13
CA ILE A 75 9.74 -6.62 -6.06
C ILE A 75 8.54 -6.76 -5.12
N PHE A 76 7.76 -7.84 -5.24
CA PHE A 76 6.65 -8.05 -4.31
C PHE A 76 7.13 -8.26 -2.87
N GLY A 77 8.26 -8.95 -2.67
CA GLY A 77 8.87 -9.11 -1.36
C GLY A 77 9.28 -7.78 -0.73
N ASN A 78 9.81 -6.84 -1.52
CA ASN A 78 10.06 -5.47 -1.05
C ASN A 78 8.76 -4.76 -0.66
N GLU A 79 7.69 -4.88 -1.44
CA GLU A 79 6.40 -4.29 -1.08
C GLU A 79 5.89 -4.85 0.26
N GLN A 80 5.98 -6.17 0.46
CA GLN A 80 5.55 -6.83 1.71
C GLN A 80 6.41 -6.42 2.92
N LEU A 81 7.73 -6.24 2.76
CA LEU A 81 8.57 -5.67 3.82
C LEU A 81 8.21 -4.21 4.10
N GLY A 82 7.95 -3.42 3.05
CA GLY A 82 7.47 -2.04 3.18
C GLY A 82 6.21 -1.95 4.03
N GLU A 83 5.21 -2.78 3.72
CA GLU A 83 3.96 -2.89 4.47
C GLU A 83 4.18 -3.32 5.93
N TYR A 84 4.99 -4.35 6.15
CA TYR A 84 5.34 -4.81 7.49
C TYR A 84 5.97 -3.69 8.31
N TYR A 85 6.96 -2.99 7.76
CA TYR A 85 7.64 -1.92 8.48
C TYR A 85 6.76 -0.69 8.68
N LEU A 86 5.87 -0.36 7.73
CA LEU A 86 4.89 0.71 7.88
C LEU A 86 3.93 0.39 9.03
N LYS A 87 3.37 -0.84 9.09
CA LYS A 87 2.48 -1.29 10.17
C LYS A 87 3.15 -1.21 11.55
N ASN A 88 4.47 -1.38 11.61
CA ASN A 88 5.27 -1.32 12.83
C ASN A 88 5.96 0.05 13.04
N ASN A 89 5.50 1.11 12.37
CA ASN A 89 6.04 2.48 12.46
C ASN A 89 7.56 2.60 12.23
N SER A 90 8.16 1.61 11.55
CA SER A 90 9.58 1.59 11.18
C SER A 90 9.80 2.34 9.87
N TYR A 91 9.47 3.64 9.87
CA TYR A 91 9.31 4.44 8.66
C TYR A 91 10.54 4.47 7.75
N ASN A 92 11.76 4.56 8.29
CA ASN A 92 12.99 4.54 7.49
C ASN A 92 13.14 3.23 6.69
N LYS A 93 12.77 2.09 7.29
CA LYS A 93 12.82 0.79 6.60
C LYS A 93 11.69 0.68 5.58
N ALA A 94 10.48 1.11 5.95
CA ALA A 94 9.33 1.13 5.05
C ALA A 94 9.63 1.97 3.79
N GLU A 95 10.15 3.19 3.97
CA GLU A 95 10.55 4.09 2.89
C GLU A 95 11.57 3.43 1.95
N LYS A 96 12.64 2.83 2.50
CA LYS A 96 13.67 2.13 1.72
C LYS A 96 13.04 1.09 0.78
N HIS A 97 12.15 0.25 1.31
CA HIS A 97 11.54 -0.82 0.55
C HIS A 97 10.51 -0.32 -0.47
N PHE A 98 9.66 0.64 -0.10
CA PHE A 98 8.71 1.21 -1.06
C PHE A 98 9.41 1.96 -2.19
N ARG A 99 10.51 2.67 -1.93
CA ARG A 99 11.29 3.34 -3.00
C ARG A 99 11.81 2.36 -4.06
N ILE A 100 12.22 1.15 -3.67
CA ILE A 100 12.63 0.10 -4.62
C ILE A 100 11.46 -0.28 -5.54
N VAL A 101 10.26 -0.43 -4.98
CA VAL A 101 9.06 -0.80 -5.75
C VAL A 101 8.59 0.36 -6.65
N VAL A 102 8.63 1.59 -6.15
CA VAL A 102 8.28 2.79 -6.93
C VAL A 102 9.23 3.00 -8.10
N GLU A 103 10.54 2.78 -7.90
CA GLU A 103 11.51 2.82 -9.00
C GLU A 103 11.25 1.72 -10.05
N HIS A 104 10.75 0.55 -9.63
CA HIS A 104 10.31 -0.48 -10.56
C HIS A 104 9.10 -0.01 -11.40
N TYR A 105 8.15 0.72 -10.81
CA TYR A 105 7.03 1.29 -11.57
C TYR A 105 7.49 2.26 -12.64
N TYR A 106 8.54 3.05 -12.35
CA TYR A 106 9.07 4.05 -13.27
C TYR A 106 9.88 3.45 -14.41
N SER A 107 10.71 2.45 -14.10
CA SER A 107 11.61 1.83 -15.06
C SER A 107 10.98 0.69 -15.86
N LYS A 108 9.86 0.12 -15.39
CA LYS A 108 9.18 -1.05 -15.99
C LYS A 108 7.67 -0.85 -16.03
N ASN A 109 6.95 -1.47 -15.08
CA ASN A 109 5.50 -1.47 -14.98
C ASN A 109 5.09 -1.85 -13.54
N ARG A 110 3.79 -1.91 -13.28
CA ARG A 110 3.23 -2.25 -11.95
C ARG A 110 2.97 -3.75 -11.74
N SER A 111 3.25 -4.59 -12.74
CA SER A 111 2.95 -6.03 -12.67
C SER A 111 3.75 -6.74 -11.59
N GLY A 112 3.12 -7.72 -10.93
CA GLY A 112 3.74 -8.43 -9.82
C GLY A 112 3.74 -7.68 -8.49
N THR A 113 2.92 -6.62 -8.35
CA THR A 113 2.76 -5.85 -7.12
C THR A 113 1.27 -5.56 -6.86
N THR A 114 0.93 -4.94 -5.72
CA THR A 114 -0.45 -4.46 -5.50
C THR A 114 -0.79 -3.23 -6.33
N GLY A 115 0.22 -2.52 -6.86
CA GLY A 115 0.05 -1.29 -7.62
C GLY A 115 -0.10 -0.03 -6.75
N LEU A 116 0.07 -0.13 -5.43
CA LEU A 116 -0.16 0.97 -4.47
C LEU A 116 1.09 1.41 -3.69
N ALA A 117 2.28 0.90 -4.03
CA ALA A 117 3.51 1.17 -3.28
C ALA A 117 3.93 2.65 -3.25
N ASP A 118 3.58 3.41 -4.28
CA ASP A 118 3.77 4.87 -4.35
C ASP A 118 2.88 5.62 -3.37
N LEU A 119 1.60 5.25 -3.28
CA LEU A 119 0.70 5.83 -2.28
C LEU A 119 1.15 5.48 -0.86
N LYS A 120 1.63 4.24 -0.63
CA LYS A 120 2.20 3.82 0.66
C LYS A 120 3.51 4.54 0.99
N LEU A 121 4.35 4.83 0.00
CA LEU A 121 5.51 5.70 0.18
C LEU A 121 5.10 7.10 0.63
N CYS A 122 4.06 7.68 0.01
CA CYS A 122 3.52 8.98 0.42
C CYS A 122 2.93 8.94 1.84
N GLN A 123 2.27 7.84 2.22
CA GLN A 123 1.81 7.61 3.58
C GLN A 123 2.99 7.58 4.57
N VAL A 124 4.07 6.87 4.25
CA VAL A 124 5.28 6.85 5.10
C VAL A 124 5.81 8.27 5.30
N ILE A 125 5.98 9.05 4.22
CA ILE A 125 6.45 10.44 4.29
C ILE A 125 5.54 11.31 5.17
N LEU A 126 4.23 11.16 5.01
CA LEU A 126 3.24 11.92 5.77
C LEU A 126 3.24 11.56 7.27
N GLU A 127 3.23 10.26 7.60
CA GLU A 127 3.15 9.78 8.99
C GLU A 127 4.45 9.98 9.78
N SER A 128 5.60 9.95 9.09
CA SER A 128 6.91 10.26 9.68
C SER A 128 7.23 11.76 9.71
N GLU A 129 6.29 12.60 9.29
CA GLU A 129 6.38 14.07 9.27
C GLU A 129 7.61 14.64 8.54
N GLN A 130 8.03 13.98 7.45
CA GLN A 130 9.14 14.42 6.60
C GLN A 130 8.71 15.59 5.70
N SER A 131 8.51 16.75 6.31
CA SER A 131 7.91 17.93 5.68
C SER A 131 8.64 18.42 4.44
N GLU A 132 9.96 18.24 4.39
CA GLU A 132 10.80 18.56 3.24
C GLU A 132 10.52 17.67 2.01
N LYS A 133 9.80 16.56 2.18
CA LYS A 133 9.42 15.62 1.13
C LYS A 133 7.95 15.71 0.74
N TYR A 134 7.16 16.61 1.33
CA TYR A 134 5.71 16.68 1.04
C TYR A 134 5.39 17.04 -0.40
N ASP A 135 6.14 17.96 -1.02
CA ASP A 135 5.95 18.29 -2.43
C ASP A 135 6.27 17.10 -3.36
N ASP A 136 7.35 16.35 -3.07
CA ASP A 136 7.69 15.12 -3.81
C ASP A 136 6.61 14.05 -3.59
N ALA A 137 6.11 13.86 -2.37
CA ALA A 137 5.00 12.95 -2.08
C ALA A 137 3.73 13.33 -2.86
N TYR A 138 3.42 14.62 -2.95
CA TYR A 138 2.27 15.09 -3.73
C TYR A 138 2.48 14.80 -5.22
N GLU A 139 3.68 15.05 -5.76
CA GLU A 139 4.01 14.73 -7.16
C GLU A 139 3.92 13.22 -7.44
N ILE A 140 4.45 12.39 -6.52
CA ILE A 140 4.40 10.92 -6.59
C ILE A 140 2.94 10.45 -6.68
N ALA A 141 2.09 10.89 -5.75
CA ALA A 141 0.70 10.45 -5.66
C ALA A 141 -0.21 11.02 -6.76
N THR A 142 0.22 12.08 -7.48
CA THR A 142 -0.61 12.74 -8.49
C THR A 142 -0.08 12.53 -9.91
N VAL A 143 1.05 13.16 -10.24
CA VAL A 143 1.59 13.22 -11.61
C VAL A 143 2.26 11.90 -11.96
N ARG A 144 3.10 11.36 -11.07
CA ARG A 144 3.85 10.13 -11.34
C ARG A 144 2.96 8.90 -11.26
N PHE A 145 1.99 8.89 -10.33
CA PHE A 145 0.95 7.86 -10.24
C PHE A 145 0.25 7.67 -11.61
N ASP A 146 -0.30 8.75 -12.18
CA ASP A 146 -0.98 8.71 -13.47
C ASP A 146 -0.03 8.28 -14.62
N LYS A 147 1.16 8.87 -14.69
CA LYS A 147 2.14 8.60 -15.77
C LYS A 147 2.58 7.14 -15.84
N THR A 148 2.52 6.43 -14.71
CA THR A 148 2.98 5.04 -14.59
C THR A 148 1.82 4.04 -14.56
N GLY A 149 0.63 4.48 -15.00
CA GLY A 149 -0.55 3.64 -15.11
C GLY A 149 -1.15 3.25 -13.77
N GLY A 150 -1.04 4.12 -12.76
CA GLY A 150 -1.72 3.94 -11.49
C GLY A 150 -3.24 3.85 -11.68
N ASP A 151 -3.85 2.86 -11.05
CA ASP A 151 -5.29 2.62 -11.12
C ASP A 151 -5.84 2.30 -9.74
N LEU A 152 -7.02 2.83 -9.42
CA LEU A 152 -7.71 2.66 -8.14
C LEU A 152 -8.96 1.84 -8.39
N MET A 153 -8.77 0.52 -8.52
CA MET A 153 -9.86 -0.39 -8.88
C MET A 153 -10.87 -0.56 -7.75
N MET A 154 -10.42 -0.63 -6.50
CA MET A 154 -11.30 -0.89 -5.36
C MET A 154 -11.77 0.39 -4.68
N ASN A 155 -12.99 0.38 -4.12
CA ASN A 155 -13.49 1.47 -3.28
C ASN A 155 -12.62 1.71 -2.05
N SER A 156 -12.02 0.64 -1.50
CA SER A 156 -10.99 0.74 -0.45
C SER A 156 -9.77 1.55 -0.90
N ASP A 157 -9.31 1.35 -2.14
CA ASP A 157 -8.11 2.03 -2.67
C ASP A 157 -8.44 3.49 -2.99
N LYS A 158 -9.63 3.75 -3.54
CA LYS A 158 -10.15 5.10 -3.75
C LYS A 158 -10.28 5.86 -2.44
N PHE A 159 -10.81 5.21 -1.39
CA PHE A 159 -10.92 5.81 -0.06
C PHE A 159 -9.53 6.10 0.52
N TYR A 160 -8.62 5.13 0.44
CA TYR A 160 -7.25 5.27 0.91
C TYR A 160 -6.53 6.44 0.23
N TYR A 161 -6.62 6.53 -1.10
CA TYR A 161 -6.06 7.66 -1.85
C TYR A 161 -6.68 9.00 -1.45
N ALA A 162 -8.00 9.07 -1.31
CA ALA A 162 -8.68 10.30 -0.92
C ALA A 162 -8.30 10.75 0.50
N ASP A 163 -8.23 9.84 1.48
CA ASP A 163 -7.81 10.14 2.85
C ASP A 163 -6.35 10.63 2.88
N LEU A 164 -5.44 9.93 2.19
CA LEU A 164 -4.03 10.30 2.07
C LEU A 164 -3.88 11.70 1.48
N MET A 165 -4.52 11.96 0.34
CA MET A 165 -4.42 13.25 -0.35
C MET A 165 -5.07 14.38 0.44
N ALA A 166 -6.18 14.15 1.15
CA ALA A 166 -6.79 15.15 2.02
C ALA A 166 -5.79 15.62 3.09
N ASN A 167 -5.12 14.68 3.75
CA ASN A 167 -4.15 14.99 4.80
C ASN A 167 -2.86 15.62 4.24
N LEU A 168 -2.34 15.12 3.13
CA LEU A 168 -1.14 15.67 2.49
C LEU A 168 -1.36 17.09 1.98
N CYS A 169 -2.46 17.33 1.25
CA CYS A 169 -2.85 18.69 0.82
C CYS A 169 -3.05 19.62 2.01
N HIS A 170 -3.60 19.11 3.13
CA HIS A 170 -3.75 19.92 4.34
C HIS A 170 -2.41 20.33 4.92
N LYS A 171 -1.41 19.44 4.96
CA LYS A 171 -0.04 19.75 5.41
C LYS A 171 0.69 20.72 4.47
N LEU A 172 0.35 20.72 3.18
CA LEU A 172 0.86 21.65 2.16
C LEU A 172 0.10 22.98 2.07
N ASP A 173 -0.84 23.25 2.98
CA ASP A 173 -1.75 24.41 2.96
C ASP A 173 -2.60 24.56 1.67
N ARG A 174 -2.78 23.46 0.92
CA ARG A 174 -3.67 23.37 -0.26
C ARG A 174 -5.11 23.16 0.18
N LYS A 175 -5.67 24.14 0.89
CA LYS A 175 -6.97 24.03 1.61
C LYS A 175 -8.13 23.56 0.73
N GLN A 176 -8.23 24.10 -0.49
CA GLN A 176 -9.30 23.73 -1.41
C GLN A 176 -9.20 22.26 -1.82
N GLU A 177 -8.03 21.82 -2.27
CA GLU A 177 -7.79 20.42 -2.68
C GLU A 177 -7.99 19.47 -1.50
N ALA A 178 -7.45 19.83 -0.32
CA ALA A 178 -7.60 19.04 0.89
C ALA A 178 -9.08 18.78 1.24
N SER A 179 -9.90 19.83 1.14
CA SER A 179 -11.35 19.73 1.39
C SER A 179 -12.06 18.90 0.31
N GLU A 180 -11.70 19.04 -0.97
CA GLU A 180 -12.29 18.23 -2.04
C GLU A 180 -12.01 16.74 -1.86
N PHE A 181 -10.76 16.37 -1.54
CA PHE A 181 -10.40 15.00 -1.19
C PHE A 181 -11.09 14.51 0.08
N ALA A 182 -11.20 15.35 1.11
CA ALA A 182 -11.89 14.99 2.34
C ALA A 182 -13.37 14.68 2.11
N ILE A 183 -14.05 15.48 1.28
CA ILE A 183 -15.43 15.22 0.87
C ILE A 183 -15.52 13.88 0.14
N SER A 184 -14.64 13.61 -0.83
CA SER A 184 -14.65 12.32 -1.54
C SER A 184 -14.42 11.13 -0.61
N ALA A 185 -13.48 11.21 0.33
CA ALA A 185 -13.23 10.17 1.31
C ALA A 185 -14.46 9.92 2.21
N LEU A 186 -15.11 10.99 2.69
CA LEU A 186 -16.32 10.90 3.50
C LEU A 186 -17.48 10.26 2.72
N GLU A 187 -17.70 10.62 1.46
CA GLU A 187 -18.75 9.99 0.65
C GLU A 187 -18.46 8.51 0.38
N LEU A 188 -17.22 8.16 0.05
CA LEU A 188 -16.81 6.75 -0.11
C LEU A 188 -17.03 5.96 1.18
N SER A 189 -16.73 6.54 2.34
CA SER A 189 -16.88 5.85 3.64
C SER A 189 -18.32 5.42 3.97
N LYS A 190 -19.33 6.00 3.29
CA LYS A 190 -20.75 5.62 3.44
C LYS A 190 -21.11 4.37 2.64
N ILE A 191 -20.24 3.91 1.73
CA ILE A 191 -20.47 2.69 0.95
C ILE A 191 -20.21 1.48 1.85
N THR A 192 -21.29 0.81 2.24
CA THR A 192 -21.26 -0.39 3.09
C THR A 192 -21.46 -1.69 2.31
N GLU A 193 -21.90 -1.58 1.05
CA GLU A 193 -22.10 -2.72 0.17
C GLU A 193 -20.76 -3.24 -0.39
N PRO A 194 -20.57 -4.56 -0.47
CA PRO A 194 -19.39 -5.12 -1.12
C PRO A 194 -19.35 -4.74 -2.60
N GLN A 195 -18.19 -4.32 -3.09
CA GLN A 195 -18.01 -3.95 -4.49
C GLN A 195 -18.28 -5.13 -5.44
N PHE A 196 -18.07 -6.37 -4.98
CA PHE A 196 -18.40 -7.59 -5.72
C PHE A 196 -19.37 -8.47 -4.94
N ASN A 197 -20.57 -8.69 -5.48
CA ASN A 197 -21.62 -9.50 -4.85
C ASN A 197 -21.17 -10.91 -4.43
N ARG A 198 -20.26 -11.52 -5.19
CA ARG A 198 -19.72 -12.87 -4.92
C ARG A 198 -18.54 -12.88 -3.95
N HIS A 199 -17.92 -11.73 -3.67
CA HIS A 199 -16.77 -11.59 -2.77
C HIS A 199 -17.07 -10.51 -1.72
N LYS A 200 -17.90 -10.89 -0.75
CA LYS A 200 -18.53 -9.99 0.22
C LYS A 200 -17.56 -9.18 1.10
N THR A 201 -16.27 -9.48 1.08
CA THR A 201 -15.24 -8.78 1.89
C THR A 201 -14.31 -7.91 1.06
N VAL A 202 -14.32 -8.03 -0.28
CA VAL A 202 -13.37 -7.36 -1.16
C VAL A 202 -13.86 -5.94 -1.48
N GLY A 203 -12.94 -4.98 -1.37
CA GLY A 203 -13.21 -3.56 -1.65
C GLY A 203 -14.01 -2.83 -0.57
N LEU A 204 -14.31 -3.48 0.57
CA LEU A 204 -14.97 -2.84 1.71
C LEU A 204 -14.05 -1.82 2.36
N ILE A 205 -14.61 -0.64 2.63
CA ILE A 205 -13.92 0.43 3.34
C ILE A 205 -14.02 0.18 4.84
N LYS A 206 -12.88 0.21 5.52
CA LYS A 206 -12.78 0.08 6.98
C LYS A 206 -12.22 1.37 7.59
N ALA A 207 -12.97 2.46 7.45
CA ALA A 207 -12.57 3.75 7.98
C ALA A 207 -12.63 3.77 9.51
N LYS A 208 -11.56 4.24 10.17
CA LYS A 208 -11.54 4.42 11.63
C LYS A 208 -12.29 5.70 12.01
N SER A 209 -12.85 5.72 13.22
CA SER A 209 -13.61 6.88 13.71
C SER A 209 -12.77 8.16 13.76
N GLU A 210 -11.49 8.03 14.09
CA GLU A 210 -10.51 9.11 14.14
C GLU A 210 -10.22 9.67 12.73
N GLN A 211 -10.12 8.80 11.72
CA GLN A 211 -9.95 9.23 10.32
C GLN A 211 -11.15 10.06 9.86
N LEU A 212 -12.37 9.59 10.13
CA LEU A 212 -13.58 10.33 9.74
C LEU A 212 -13.68 11.70 10.43
N LYS A 213 -13.38 11.76 11.73
CA LYS A 213 -13.32 13.05 12.47
C LYS A 213 -12.28 13.99 11.87
N ARG A 214 -11.11 13.48 11.50
CA ARG A 214 -10.06 14.26 10.86
C ARG A 214 -10.49 14.82 9.52
N LEU A 215 -11.15 14.01 8.70
CA LEU A 215 -11.66 14.40 7.39
C LEU A 215 -12.74 15.48 7.51
N GLU A 216 -13.64 15.40 8.50
CA GLU A 216 -14.63 16.46 8.77
C GLU A 216 -13.94 17.80 9.10
N ILE A 217 -12.90 17.79 9.94
CA ILE A 217 -12.12 19.00 10.24
C ILE A 217 -11.47 19.58 8.98
N ILE A 218 -10.89 18.74 8.11
CA ILE A 218 -10.26 19.20 6.87
C ILE A 218 -11.30 19.77 5.91
N LYS A 219 -12.47 19.11 5.80
CA LYS A 219 -13.60 19.57 5.00
C LYS A 219 -14.08 20.95 5.43
N GLU A 220 -14.27 21.18 6.73
CA GLU A 220 -14.76 22.44 7.30
C GLU A 220 -13.78 23.61 7.15
N LYS A 221 -12.47 23.37 7.07
CA LYS A 221 -11.50 24.47 6.83
C LYS A 221 -11.64 25.15 5.45
N LYS A 222 -12.49 24.63 4.56
CA LYS A 222 -12.96 25.32 3.34
C LYS A 222 -14.06 26.35 3.62
N SER A 223 -14.93 26.13 4.61
CA SER A 223 -16.09 27.00 4.87
C SER A 223 -15.70 28.36 5.45
N LEU A 224 -14.53 28.48 6.08
CA LEU A 224 -14.03 29.73 6.65
C LEU A 224 -13.36 30.68 5.64
N VAL A 225 -13.11 30.25 4.39
CA VAL A 225 -12.28 31.01 3.43
C VAL A 225 -13.05 31.49 2.18
N THR A 226 -14.35 31.21 2.03
CA THR A 226 -15.05 31.55 0.77
C THR A 226 -16.17 32.58 0.94
N THR A 227 -15.78 33.86 0.94
CA THR A 227 -16.51 34.93 0.24
C THR A 227 -15.64 35.50 -0.88
N THR A 228 -15.06 34.65 -1.72
CA THR A 228 -14.60 35.09 -3.06
C THR A 228 -14.48 33.89 -3.99
N ALA A 229 -15.19 33.94 -5.10
CA ALA A 229 -15.23 32.91 -6.12
C ALA A 229 -13.93 32.87 -6.92
N ILE A 230 -13.35 31.68 -7.13
CA ILE A 230 -12.46 31.40 -8.26
C ILE A 230 -12.81 30.03 -8.86
N ASN A 231 -12.92 30.05 -10.19
CA ASN A 231 -13.34 29.00 -11.11
C ASN A 231 -12.32 27.86 -11.28
N ASN A 232 -12.87 26.68 -11.59
CA ASN A 232 -12.31 25.57 -12.39
C ASN A 232 -10.83 25.19 -12.16
N SER A 233 -10.57 24.38 -11.12
CA SER A 233 -9.36 23.56 -11.03
C SER A 233 -9.55 22.25 -11.82
N GLY A 234 -8.56 21.85 -12.62
CA GLY A 234 -8.52 20.55 -13.31
C GLY A 234 -8.62 19.34 -12.37
N LEU A 235 -8.43 19.57 -11.06
CA LEU A 235 -8.65 18.59 -10.00
C LEU A 235 -10.10 18.10 -9.93
N GLY A 236 -11.10 18.98 -10.14
CA GLY A 236 -12.50 18.57 -10.14
C GLY A 236 -12.84 17.57 -11.26
N ALA A 237 -12.17 17.67 -12.42
CA ALA A 237 -12.28 16.68 -13.49
C ALA A 237 -11.51 15.38 -13.17
N LYS A 238 -10.34 15.48 -12.52
CA LYS A 238 -9.55 14.33 -12.06
C LYS A 238 -10.27 13.52 -10.99
N LEU A 239 -10.83 14.17 -9.96
CA LEU A 239 -11.65 13.51 -8.93
C LEU A 239 -12.89 12.87 -9.54
N LYS A 240 -13.56 13.55 -10.48
CA LYS A 240 -14.69 12.96 -11.23
C LYS A 240 -14.30 11.71 -12.01
N ASN A 241 -13.08 11.63 -12.55
CA ASN A 241 -12.61 10.44 -13.27
C ASN A 241 -12.15 9.32 -12.32
N ILE A 242 -11.47 9.66 -11.22
CA ILE A 242 -11.01 8.69 -10.21
C ILE A 242 -12.20 8.03 -9.49
N PHE A 243 -13.27 8.79 -9.23
CA PHE A 243 -14.44 8.31 -8.50
C PHE A 243 -15.64 7.93 -9.38
N LYS A 244 -15.54 8.05 -10.72
CA LYS A 244 -16.53 7.47 -11.64
C LYS A 244 -16.16 6.02 -11.96
N LYS A 245 -16.68 5.10 -11.17
CA LYS A 245 -17.06 3.72 -11.50
C LYS A 245 -17.45 3.00 -10.23
#